data_AF-A0AAU1SHZ7-F1
#
_entry.id   AF-A0AAU1SHZ7-F1
#
_cell.length_a   1.000
_cell.length_b   1.000
_cell.length_c   1.000
_cell.angle_alpha   90.00
_cell.angle_beta   90.00
_cell.angle_gamma   90.00
#
_symmetry.space_group_name_H-M   'P 1'
#
loop_
_entity.id
_entity.type
_entity.pdbx_description
1 polymer ?
#
loop_
_entity_poly.entity_id
_entity_poly.type
_entity_poly.pdbx_seq_one_letter_code
_entity_poly.pdbx_strand_id
1 'polypeptide(L)' 'MFDVPLYAAARCCLDRFQYFLRDRDGKFSYAFNAVLTGVNVQILLSPPRPPKANAFAER' A
#
# COMPACT_ATOMS: atom_id res chain seq x y z
N MET A 1 11.05 -7.21 16.15
CA MET A 1 12.33 -6.56 15.82
C MET A 1 12.25 -6.15 14.35
N PHE A 2 11.46 -5.11 14.05
CA PHE A 2 11.36 -4.53 12.72
C PHE A 2 12.11 -3.20 12.78
N ASP A 3 12.98 -2.99 11.80
CA ASP A 3 13.94 -1.90 11.72
C ASP A 3 13.27 -0.51 11.89
N VAL A 4 13.59 0.14 13.01
CA VAL A 4 12.99 1.41 13.47
C VAL A 4 13.21 2.61 12.53
N PRO A 5 14.32 2.75 11.78
CA PRO A 5 14.52 3.93 10.92
C PRO A 5 13.65 3.92 9.65
N LEU A 6 13.39 2.75 9.05
CA LEU A 6 12.47 2.65 7.90
C LEU A 6 11.03 3.03 8.29
N TYR A 7 10.62 2.66 9.51
CA TYR A 7 9.27 2.92 10.04
C TYR A 7 9.00 4.40 10.32
N ALA A 8 10.02 5.15 10.77
CA ALA A 8 9.90 6.57 11.06
C ALA A 8 9.83 7.42 9.77
N ALA A 9 10.68 7.13 8.79
CA ALA A 9 10.65 7.83 7.50
C ALA A 9 9.38 7.52 6.70
N ALA A 10 8.95 6.25 6.70
CA ALA A 10 7.70 5.84 6.08
C ALA A 10 6.49 6.52 6.75
N ARG A 11 6.46 6.66 8.08
CA ARG A 11 5.40 7.38 8.80
C ARG A 11 5.18 8.80 8.29
N CYS A 12 6.22 9.64 8.24
CA CYS A 12 6.03 11.05 7.87
C CYS A 12 5.46 11.25 6.45
N CYS A 13 5.81 10.39 5.50
CA CYS A 13 5.29 10.47 4.15
C CYS A 13 3.92 9.79 4.01
N LEU A 14 3.69 8.70 4.73
CA LEU A 14 2.46 7.91 4.66
C LEU A 14 1.30 8.50 5.49
N ASP A 15 1.57 9.33 6.49
CA ASP A 15 0.54 10.04 7.28
C ASP A 15 -0.41 10.88 6.40
N ARG A 16 0.06 11.28 5.21
CA ARG A 16 -0.74 12.03 4.23
C ARG A 16 -1.67 11.18 3.38
N PHE A 17 -1.58 9.85 3.46
CA PHE A 17 -2.37 8.93 2.65
C PHE A 17 -3.29 8.10 3.55
N GLN A 18 -4.58 8.08 3.23
CA GLN A 18 -5.56 7.28 3.97
C GLN A 18 -5.84 5.93 3.31
N TYR A 19 -5.69 5.85 1.99
CA TYR A 19 -6.01 4.68 1.20
C TYR A 19 -4.87 4.34 0.23
N PHE A 20 -4.58 3.05 0.10
CA PHE A 20 -3.65 2.50 -0.88
C PHE A 20 -4.39 1.50 -1.76
N LEU A 21 -4.58 1.85 -3.04
CA LEU A 21 -5.17 0.96 -4.03
C LEU A 21 -4.07 0.11 -4.65
N ARG A 22 -4.20 -1.22 -4.55
CA ARG A 22 -3.30 -2.17 -5.24
C ARG A 22 -4.09 -3.15 -6.10
N ASP A 23 -3.45 -3.61 -7.17
CA ASP A 23 -3.95 -4.76 -7.89
C ASP A 23 -3.74 -6.06 -7.10
N ARG A 24 -4.48 -7.10 -7.47
CA ARG A 24 -4.39 -8.44 -6.87
C ARG A 24 -3.18 -9.23 -7.35
N ASP A 25 -2.34 -8.65 -8.21
CA ASP A 25 -1.06 -9.24 -8.59
C ASP A 25 -0.20 -9.44 -7.32
N GLY A 26 0.30 -10.66 -7.13
CA GLY A 26 0.99 -11.11 -5.92
C GLY A 26 2.33 -10.43 -5.65
N LYS A 27 2.70 -9.44 -6.47
CA LYS A 27 3.96 -8.67 -6.41
C LYS A 27 4.15 -7.90 -5.11
N PHE A 28 3.07 -7.49 -4.45
CA PHE A 28 3.13 -6.80 -3.16
C PHE A 28 3.07 -7.81 -2.00
N SER A 29 4.24 -8.05 -1.40
CA SER A 29 4.44 -8.99 -0.29
C SER A 29 3.69 -8.61 0.99
N TYR A 30 3.42 -9.60 1.83
CA TYR A 30 2.80 -9.44 3.16
C TYR A 30 3.54 -8.43 4.05
N ALA A 31 4.87 -8.37 3.96
CA ALA A 31 5.67 -7.40 4.70
C ALA A 31 5.32 -5.94 4.34
N PHE A 32 4.96 -5.68 3.09
CA PHE A 32 4.56 -4.34 2.65
C PHE A 32 3.19 -3.95 3.21
N ASN A 33 2.25 -4.90 3.22
CA ASN A 33 0.94 -4.69 3.84
C ASN A 33 1.09 -4.37 5.33
N ALA A 34 1.98 -5.07 6.04
CA ALA A 34 2.24 -4.85 7.46
C ALA A 34 2.73 -3.42 7.75
N VAL A 35 3.61 -2.87 6.90
CA VAL A 35 4.08 -1.48 7.03
C VAL A 35 2.93 -0.49 6.82
N LEU A 36 2.14 -0.66 5.76
CA LEU A 36 1.00 0.22 5.46
C LEU A 36 -0.06 0.20 6.58
N THR A 37 -0.44 -0.98 7.05
CA THR A 37 -1.39 -1.10 8.18
C THR A 37 -0.81 -0.52 9.46
N GLY A 38 0.50 -0.66 9.66
CA GLY A 38 1.21 -0.13 10.82
C GLY A 38 1.26 1.41 10.89
N VAL A 39 1.00 2.08 9.77
CA VAL A 39 0.87 3.54 9.67
C VAL A 39 -0.57 4.00 9.42
N ASN A 40 -1.56 3.15 9.68
CA ASN A 40 -3.00 3.40 9.50
C ASN A 40 -3.48 3.63 8.05
N VAL A 41 -2.73 3.16 7.05
CA VAL A 41 -3.17 3.23 5.65
C VAL A 41 -4.07 2.03 5.34
N GLN A 42 -5.27 2.27 4.83
CA GLN A 42 -6.19 1.22 4.42
C GLN A 42 -5.86 0.69 3.04
N ILE A 43 -5.73 -0.63 2.91
CA ILE A 43 -5.43 -1.28 1.64
C ILE A 43 -6.74 -1.63 0.94
N LEU A 44 -6.95 -1.04 -0.24
CA LEU A 44 -8.05 -1.36 -1.13
C LEU A 44 -7.53 -2.24 -2.26
N LEU A 45 -8.23 -3.35 -2.51
CA LEU A 45 -7.91 -4.25 -3.62
C LEU A 45 -8.74 -3.88 -4.84
N SER A 46 -8.11 -3.88 -6.01
CA SER A 46 -8.82 -3.78 -7.28
C SER A 46 -9.90 -4.88 -7.38
N PRO A 47 -11.07 -4.57 -7.99
CA PRO A 47 -12.03 -5.59 -8.34
C PRO A 47 -11.40 -6.56 -9.35
N PRO A 48 -11.69 -7.88 -9.26
CA PRO A 48 -10.98 -8.90 -10.03
C PRO A 48 -11.12 -8.79 -11.56
N ARG A 49 -12.07 -7.98 -12.07
CA ARG A 49 -12.22 -7.51 -13.47
C ARG A 49 -13.06 -6.21 -13.41
N PRO A 50 -12.75 -5.05 -14.06
CA PRO A 50 -11.81 -4.76 -15.15
C PRO A 50 -10.57 -3.90 -14.75
N PRO A 51 -9.51 -3.83 -15.58
CA PRO A 51 -8.22 -3.15 -15.30
C PRO A 51 -8.31 -1.62 -15.09
N LYS A 52 -9.50 -1.02 -15.21
CA LYS A 52 -9.69 0.43 -15.13
C LYS A 52 -9.31 1.04 -13.78
N ALA A 53 -9.42 0.29 -12.68
CA ALA A 53 -9.05 0.80 -11.36
C ALA A 53 -7.53 1.05 -11.26
N ASN A 54 -6.72 0.28 -11.98
CA ASN A 54 -5.26 0.45 -12.02
C ASN A 54 -4.78 1.29 -13.22
N ALA A 55 -5.66 1.62 -14.18
CA ALA A 55 -5.31 2.38 -15.37
C ALA A 55 -4.69 3.76 -15.08
N PHE A 56 -4.93 4.33 -13.90
CA PHE A 56 -4.25 5.56 -13.47
C PHE A 56 -2.77 5.32 -13.11
N ALA A 57 -2.44 4.15 -12.55
CA ALA A 57 -1.07 3.76 -12.21
C ALA A 57 -0.30 3.17 -13.42
N GLU A 58 -1.02 2.70 -14.44
CA GLU A 58 -0.44 2.18 -15.69
C GLU A 58 -0.12 3.26 -16.74
N ARG A 59 -0.54 4.50 -16.51
CA ARG A 59 -0.24 5.65 -17.37
C ARG A 59 1.11 6.27 -17.01
#